data_AF-A0A8J3NSY4-F1
#
_entry.id   AF-A0A8J3NSY4-F1
#
_cell.length_a   1.000
_cell.length_b   1.000
_cell.length_c   1.000
_cell.angle_alpha   90.00
_cell.angle_beta   90.00
_cell.angle_gamma   90.00
#
_symmetry.space_group_name_H-M   'P 1'
#
loop_
_entity.id
_entity.type
_entity.pdbx_description
1 polymer ?
#
loop_
_entity_poly.entity_id
_entity_poly.type
_entity_poly.pdbx_seq_one_letter_code
_entity_poly.pdbx_strand_id
1 'polypeptide(L)'
;MTKSVTFLGLAALTTGVLLSGCAASGDETPGASAATSAVAAAASATRGAATATKISANTASEPEIAAALRAAGVSSPERWAEEVVEYRPYATDDTALSRLRQKLAKYNPGEETMNKILAALRP
;
A
#
# COMPACT_ATOMS: atom_id res chain seq x y z
N MET A 1 -29.87 25.73 -5.49
CA MET A 1 -28.65 26.34 -6.06
C MET A 1 -27.79 25.24 -6.64
N THR A 2 -27.83 25.11 -7.96
CA THR A 2 -27.06 24.14 -8.75
C THR A 2 -25.72 24.77 -9.11
N LYS A 3 -24.59 24.11 -8.81
CA LYS A 3 -23.32 24.42 -9.47
C LYS A 3 -22.64 23.12 -9.89
N SER A 4 -22.95 22.71 -11.11
CA SER A 4 -22.13 21.80 -11.92
C SER A 4 -20.80 22.47 -12.24
N VAL A 5 -19.71 21.70 -12.28
CA VAL A 5 -18.48 22.08 -12.98
C VAL A 5 -18.01 20.86 -13.78
N THR A 6 -18.01 21.02 -15.10
CA THR A 6 -17.64 20.03 -16.12
C THR A 6 -16.24 20.36 -16.65
N PHE A 7 -15.41 19.31 -16.74
CA PHE A 7 -14.23 19.02 -17.58
C PHE A 7 -13.53 20.11 -18.43
N LEU A 8 -12.19 20.11 -18.36
CA LEU A 8 -11.18 20.32 -19.43
C LEU A 8 -9.81 20.01 -18.78
N GLY A 9 -8.98 19.02 -19.13
CA GLY A 9 -8.50 18.58 -20.43
C GLY A 9 -7.19 19.32 -20.79
N LEU A 10 -6.01 18.69 -20.66
CA LEU A 10 -4.87 18.78 -21.62
C LEU A 10 -3.65 17.94 -21.20
N ALA A 11 -2.99 17.37 -22.22
CA ALA A 11 -1.86 16.44 -22.20
C ALA A 11 -0.48 17.10 -22.37
N ALA A 12 0.61 16.37 -22.04
CA ALA A 12 1.93 16.32 -22.74
C ALA A 12 3.00 15.62 -21.84
N LEU A 13 3.60 14.49 -22.24
CA LEU A 13 4.96 14.31 -22.84
C LEU A 13 6.11 14.77 -21.91
N THR A 14 7.14 13.99 -21.49
CA THR A 14 8.14 13.23 -22.28
C THR A 14 9.26 12.62 -21.38
N THR A 15 9.83 11.47 -21.81
CA THR A 15 11.26 11.01 -21.76
C THR A 15 11.98 10.86 -20.40
N GLY A 16 12.41 9.69 -19.91
CA GLY A 16 13.49 8.77 -20.37
C GLY A 16 14.48 8.59 -19.18
N VAL A 17 15.01 7.42 -18.80
CA VAL A 17 16.15 6.68 -19.39
C VAL A 17 16.36 5.38 -18.57
N LEU A 18 16.64 4.28 -19.27
CA LEU A 18 17.04 2.97 -18.76
C LEU A 18 18.58 2.89 -18.59
N LEU A 19 19.10 2.13 -17.61
CA LEU A 19 20.25 1.21 -17.76
C LEU A 19 20.66 0.57 -16.41
N SER A 20 20.66 -0.75 -16.31
CA SER A 20 21.88 -1.55 -16.07
C SER A 20 21.51 -3.02 -15.84
N GLY A 21 21.92 -3.87 -16.78
CA GLY A 21 21.89 -5.33 -16.65
C GLY A 21 23.31 -5.88 -16.53
N CYS A 22 23.44 -7.07 -15.95
CA CYS A 22 24.61 -7.94 -16.03
C CYS A 22 24.06 -9.38 -15.93
N ALA A 23 23.86 -10.05 -17.06
CA ALA A 23 24.79 -10.89 -17.82
C ALA A 23 24.60 -12.38 -17.48
N ALA A 24 24.02 -13.13 -18.42
CA ALA A 24 24.09 -14.58 -18.47
C ALA A 24 24.14 -15.02 -19.93
N SER A 25 25.13 -15.85 -20.23
CA SER A 25 25.60 -16.30 -21.55
C SER A 25 24.64 -17.27 -22.26
N GLY A 26 24.73 -17.33 -23.59
CA GLY A 26 24.15 -18.36 -24.45
C GLY A 26 23.90 -17.79 -25.86
N ASP A 27 24.82 -18.01 -26.80
CA ASP A 27 24.85 -19.11 -27.77
C ASP A 27 23.89 -18.88 -28.95
N GLU A 28 24.42 -19.08 -30.14
CA GLU A 28 24.11 -18.38 -31.38
C GLU A 28 23.32 -19.29 -32.34
N THR A 29 22.33 -18.76 -33.09
CA THR A 29 21.96 -19.14 -34.48
C THR A 29 20.78 -18.24 -34.99
N PRO A 30 20.79 -17.71 -36.23
CA PRO A 30 19.74 -16.82 -36.74
C PRO A 30 18.60 -17.58 -37.42
N GLY A 31 17.36 -17.14 -37.19
CA GLY A 31 16.16 -17.68 -37.84
C GLY A 31 15.05 -16.64 -37.90
N ALA A 32 14.58 -16.35 -39.11
CA ALA A 32 13.67 -15.26 -39.46
C ALA A 32 12.24 -15.41 -38.93
N SER A 33 11.62 -14.25 -38.69
CA SER A 33 10.20 -13.90 -38.88
C SER A 33 9.11 -14.84 -38.35
N ALA A 34 8.38 -14.37 -37.32
CA ALA A 34 6.93 -14.21 -37.40
C ALA A 34 6.42 -13.40 -36.19
N ALA A 35 5.72 -12.30 -36.48
CA ALA A 35 4.85 -11.65 -35.52
C ALA A 35 3.68 -12.57 -35.18
N THR A 36 3.37 -12.72 -33.89
CA THR A 36 2.02 -13.06 -33.46
C THR A 36 1.70 -12.34 -32.17
N SER A 37 0.69 -11.48 -32.26
CA SER A 37 0.02 -10.86 -31.14
C SER A 37 -0.71 -11.94 -30.34
N ALA A 38 -0.53 -11.96 -29.02
CA ALA A 38 -1.51 -12.54 -28.12
C ALA A 38 -1.66 -11.63 -26.90
N VAL A 39 -2.84 -11.01 -26.89
CA VAL A 39 -3.42 -10.12 -25.89
C VAL A 39 -3.57 -10.79 -24.52
N ALA A 40 -3.38 -9.95 -23.51
CA ALA A 40 -3.78 -10.05 -22.10
C ALA A 40 -4.62 -11.26 -21.67
N ALA A 41 -4.07 -12.01 -20.72
CA ALA A 41 -4.83 -12.48 -19.57
C ALA A 41 -4.30 -11.72 -18.35
N ALA A 42 -4.81 -10.50 -18.16
CA ALA A 42 -4.76 -9.87 -16.84
C ALA A 42 -5.62 -10.74 -15.93
N ALA A 43 -4.98 -11.67 -15.23
CA ALA A 43 -5.62 -12.39 -14.15
C ALA A 43 -6.14 -11.34 -13.18
N SER A 44 -7.45 -11.12 -13.21
CA SER A 44 -8.20 -10.49 -12.13
C SER A 44 -8.03 -11.38 -10.91
N ALA A 45 -6.88 -11.24 -10.25
CA ALA A 45 -6.73 -11.64 -8.87
C ALA A 45 -7.59 -10.66 -8.08
N THR A 46 -8.91 -10.92 -8.05
CA THR A 46 -9.65 -10.77 -6.81
C THR A 46 -8.97 -11.69 -5.83
N ARG A 47 -7.88 -11.18 -5.27
CA ARG A 47 -7.24 -11.73 -4.09
C ARG A 47 -8.29 -11.46 -3.03
N GLY A 48 -9.19 -12.41 -2.84
CA GLY A 48 -10.11 -12.40 -1.72
C GLY A 48 -9.27 -12.02 -0.52
N ALA A 49 -9.64 -10.91 0.13
CA ALA A 49 -8.89 -10.36 1.23
C ALA A 49 -8.74 -11.48 2.26
N ALA A 50 -7.58 -12.15 2.25
CA ALA A 50 -7.20 -12.99 3.35
C ALA A 50 -7.30 -12.08 4.55
N THR A 51 -8.19 -12.42 5.48
CA THR A 51 -8.36 -11.70 6.73
C THR A 51 -7.05 -11.83 7.48
N ALA A 52 -6.11 -10.93 7.18
CA ALA A 52 -4.83 -10.87 7.84
C ALA A 52 -5.10 -10.78 9.34
N THR A 53 -4.46 -11.64 10.11
CA THR A 53 -4.62 -11.67 11.55
C THR A 53 -4.17 -10.33 12.12
N LYS A 54 -5.13 -9.55 12.64
CA LYS A 54 -4.85 -8.27 13.31
C LYS A 54 -4.06 -8.51 14.59
N ILE A 55 -3.08 -7.67 14.86
CA ILE A 55 -2.35 -7.66 16.12
C ILE A 55 -2.92 -6.60 17.08
N SER A 56 -2.67 -6.79 18.37
CA SER A 56 -3.16 -5.88 19.42
C SER A 56 -2.39 -4.57 19.42
N ALA A 57 -3.09 -3.45 19.23
CA ALA A 57 -2.55 -2.11 19.35
C ALA A 57 -2.23 -1.76 20.80
N ASN A 58 -2.85 -2.42 21.79
CA ASN A 58 -2.59 -2.21 23.22
C ASN A 58 -1.38 -3.00 23.75
N THR A 59 -1.12 -4.21 23.24
CA THR A 59 -0.17 -5.15 23.89
C THR A 59 1.00 -5.60 23.03
N ALA A 60 0.92 -5.48 21.69
CA ALA A 60 2.08 -5.82 20.85
C ALA A 60 3.25 -4.87 21.16
N SER A 61 4.48 -5.33 21.01
CA SER A 61 5.64 -4.43 21.05
C SER A 61 5.66 -3.51 19.81
N GLU A 62 6.36 -2.37 19.91
CA GLU A 62 6.57 -1.48 18.75
C GLU A 62 7.14 -2.19 17.51
N PRO A 63 8.20 -3.04 17.61
CA PRO A 63 8.71 -3.76 16.44
C PRO A 63 7.70 -4.76 15.86
N GLU A 64 6.85 -5.39 16.68
CA GLU A 64 5.74 -6.23 16.19
C GLU A 64 4.71 -5.40 15.41
N ILE A 65 4.40 -4.19 15.89
CA ILE A 65 3.53 -3.25 15.16
C ILE A 65 4.15 -2.84 13.84
N ALA A 66 5.41 -2.41 13.84
CA ALA A 66 6.11 -2.05 12.62
C ALA A 66 6.14 -3.21 11.61
N ALA A 67 6.35 -4.45 12.08
CA ALA A 67 6.31 -5.63 11.22
C ALA A 67 4.94 -5.87 10.58
N ALA A 68 3.85 -5.75 11.35
CA ALA A 68 2.49 -5.89 10.82
C ALA A 68 2.14 -4.76 9.83
N LEU A 69 2.50 -3.51 10.14
CA LEU A 69 2.29 -2.38 9.25
C LEU A 69 3.07 -2.54 7.93
N ARG A 70 4.31 -3.03 7.99
CA ARG A 70 5.12 -3.33 6.81
C ARG A 70 4.48 -4.43 5.96
N ALA A 71 3.99 -5.50 6.59
CA ALA A 71 3.28 -6.58 5.90
C ALA A 71 1.97 -6.10 5.24
N ALA A 72 1.33 -5.06 5.79
CA ALA A 72 0.17 -4.39 5.21
C ALA A 72 0.52 -3.38 4.10
N GLY A 73 1.81 -3.18 3.79
CA GLY A 73 2.26 -2.23 2.78
C GLY A 73 2.09 -0.76 3.19
N VAL A 74 2.20 -0.47 4.48
CA VAL A 74 2.23 0.90 5.04
C VAL A 74 3.60 1.52 4.80
N SER A 75 3.65 2.73 4.23
CA SER A 75 4.87 3.53 4.13
C SER A 75 5.32 4.02 5.51
N SER A 76 6.63 4.01 5.79
CA SER A 76 7.21 4.41 7.08
C SER A 76 6.64 3.66 8.29
N PRO A 77 6.64 2.32 8.29
CA PRO A 77 5.96 1.52 9.31
C PRO A 77 6.50 1.74 10.74
N GLU A 78 7.79 2.03 10.90
CA GLU A 78 8.41 2.32 12.19
C GLU A 78 7.87 3.61 12.79
N ARG A 79 7.77 4.67 11.98
CA ARG A 79 7.20 5.96 12.38
C ARG A 79 5.77 5.83 12.87
N TRP A 80 4.95 5.04 12.18
CA TRP A 80 3.56 4.84 12.59
C TRP A 80 3.44 3.92 13.80
N ALA A 81 4.33 2.93 13.96
CA ALA A 81 4.36 2.07 15.13
C ALA A 81 4.64 2.87 16.41
N GLU A 82 5.60 3.80 16.36
CA GLU A 82 5.89 4.76 17.45
C GLU A 82 4.61 5.51 17.87
N GLU A 83 3.90 6.11 16.91
CA GLU A 83 2.65 6.83 17.20
C GLU A 83 1.54 5.91 17.74
N VAL A 84 1.45 4.66 17.28
CA VAL A 84 0.47 3.69 17.81
C VAL A 84 0.78 3.36 19.27
N VAL A 85 2.06 3.22 19.64
CA VAL A 85 2.45 2.95 21.04
C VAL A 85 2.23 4.19 21.91
N GLU A 86 2.58 5.38 21.40
CA GLU A 86 2.46 6.67 22.10
C GLU A 86 1.03 6.96 22.58
N TYR A 87 0.00 6.63 21.79
CA TYR A 87 -1.39 6.94 22.14
C TYR A 87 -2.13 5.84 22.92
N ARG A 88 -1.43 4.81 23.38
CA ARG A 88 -2.02 3.81 24.29
C ARG A 88 -2.54 4.47 25.59
N PRO A 89 -3.55 3.86 26.24
CA PRO A 89 -4.33 2.71 25.79
C PRO A 89 -5.48 3.09 24.82
N TYR A 90 -5.88 2.13 24.00
CA TYR A 90 -7.08 2.17 23.16
C TYR A 90 -8.23 1.44 23.85
N ALA A 91 -9.45 1.97 23.71
CA ALA A 91 -10.64 1.33 24.26
C ALA A 91 -10.88 -0.02 23.58
N THR A 92 -11.09 -1.07 24.36
CA THR A 92 -11.27 -2.45 23.88
C THR A 92 -12.54 -2.63 23.05
N ASP A 93 -13.53 -1.77 23.25
CA ASP A 93 -14.79 -1.70 22.50
C ASP A 93 -14.71 -0.84 21.23
N ASP A 94 -13.65 -0.04 21.04
CA ASP A 94 -13.42 0.78 19.84
C ASP A 94 -12.74 -0.04 18.74
N THR A 95 -13.48 -0.96 18.13
CA THR A 95 -12.97 -1.83 17.04
C THR A 95 -12.56 -1.05 15.79
N ALA A 96 -13.04 0.18 15.64
CA ALA A 96 -12.66 1.09 14.56
C ALA A 96 -11.36 1.86 14.85
N LEU A 97 -10.83 1.78 16.08
CA LEU A 97 -9.67 2.55 16.53
C LEU A 97 -9.82 4.06 16.22
N SER A 98 -11.01 4.58 16.49
CA SER A 98 -11.43 5.96 16.23
C SER A 98 -10.46 6.97 16.84
N ARG A 99 -9.97 6.70 18.07
CA ARG A 99 -8.96 7.54 18.73
C ARG A 99 -7.63 7.55 17.98
N LEU A 100 -7.14 6.39 17.53
CA LEU A 100 -5.92 6.30 16.72
C LEU A 100 -6.07 7.09 15.43
N ARG A 101 -7.20 6.91 14.72
CA ARG A 101 -7.50 7.65 13.49
C ARG A 101 -7.44 9.16 13.72
N GLN A 102 -8.05 9.66 14.79
CA GLN A 102 -8.01 11.08 15.15
C GLN A 102 -6.58 11.56 15.44
N LYS A 103 -5.80 10.77 16.18
CA LYS A 103 -4.43 11.14 16.55
C LYS A 103 -3.47 11.11 15.36
N LEU A 104 -3.62 10.18 14.43
CA LEU A 104 -2.77 10.11 13.24
C LEU A 104 -3.15 11.16 12.18
N ALA A 105 -4.40 11.63 12.15
CA ALA A 105 -4.86 12.62 11.17
C ALA A 105 -4.03 13.92 11.15
N LYS A 106 -3.45 14.33 12.29
CA LYS A 106 -2.58 15.53 12.37
C LYS A 106 -1.29 15.42 11.54
N TYR A 107 -0.87 14.20 11.19
CA TYR A 107 0.32 13.95 10.38
C TYR A 107 0.01 13.72 8.90
N ASN A 108 -1.27 13.78 8.52
CA ASN A 108 -1.74 13.61 7.15
C ASN A 108 -1.16 12.36 6.42
N PRO A 109 -1.31 11.14 6.97
CA PRO A 109 -0.75 9.91 6.38
C PRO A 109 -1.26 9.56 4.97
N GLY A 110 -2.35 10.21 4.51
CA GLY A 110 -3.13 9.78 3.36
C GLY A 110 -4.18 8.72 3.75
N GLU A 111 -5.28 8.68 3.00
CA GLU A 111 -6.40 7.79 3.30
C GLU A 111 -6.01 6.31 3.19
N GLU A 112 -5.24 5.94 2.16
CA GLU A 112 -4.79 4.58 1.95
C GLU A 112 -3.90 4.08 3.11
N THR A 113 -2.91 4.87 3.52
CA THR A 113 -2.03 4.58 4.65
C THR A 113 -2.83 4.42 5.94
N MET A 114 -3.76 5.34 6.22
CA MET A 114 -4.64 5.25 7.38
C MET A 114 -5.44 3.94 7.36
N ASN A 115 -6.05 3.59 6.23
CA ASN A 115 -6.86 2.38 6.11
C ASN A 115 -6.01 1.12 6.32
N LYS A 116 -4.78 1.08 5.79
CA LYS A 116 -3.84 -0.03 6.02
C LYS A 116 -3.43 -0.16 7.48
N ILE A 117 -3.16 0.95 8.18
CA ILE A 117 -2.85 0.95 9.62
C ILE A 117 -4.03 0.36 10.41
N LEU A 118 -5.26 0.84 10.17
CA LEU A 118 -6.46 0.36 10.88
C LEU A 118 -6.82 -1.09 10.52
N ALA A 119 -6.47 -1.54 9.32
CA ALA A 119 -6.67 -2.93 8.89
C ALA A 119 -5.70 -3.91 9.56
N ALA A 120 -4.50 -3.47 9.92
CA ALA A 120 -3.48 -4.30 10.57
C ALA A 120 -3.69 -4.47 12.09
N LEU A 121 -4.48 -3.57 12.69
CA LEU A 121 -4.59 -3.44 14.14
C LEU A 121 -6.01 -3.75 14.65
N ARG A 122 -6.06 -4.23 15.89
CA ARG A 122 -7.24 -4.27 16.77
C ARG A 122 -6.89 -3.57 18.07
N PRO A 123 -7.85 -3.05 18.85
CA PRO A 123 -7.55 -2.57 20.20
C PRO A 123 -6.86 -3.67 21.01
#